data_AF-A0A388SDG5-F1
#
_entry.id   AF-A0A388SDG5-F1
#
_cell.length_a   1.000
_cell.length_b   1.000
_cell.length_c   1.000
_cell.angle_alpha   90.00
_cell.angle_beta   90.00
_cell.angle_gamma   90.00
#
_symmetry.space_group_name_H-M   'P 1'
#
loop_
_entity.id
_entity.type
_entity.pdbx_description
1 polymer ?
#
loop_
_entity_poly.entity_id
_entity_poly.type
_entity_poly.pdbx_seq_one_letter_code
_entity_poly.pdbx_strand_id
1 'polypeptide(L)' 'MADFRDRSAMLLEELLDSGFRVEDAERLRDLLTVGCRNSAIEELKEKRESLLRSLHEKESSIDCIDSVLYKIRRGEL' A
#
# COMPACT_ATOMS: atom_id res chain seq x y z
N MET A 1 -2.59 18.13 26.93
CA MET A 1 -1.48 17.23 26.52
C MET A 1 -1.95 15.89 25.91
N ALA A 2 -3.25 15.70 25.59
CA ALA A 2 -3.75 14.48 24.94
C ALA A 2 -3.63 14.54 23.39
N ASP A 3 -3.93 15.70 22.81
CA ASP A 3 -4.17 15.89 21.36
C ASP A 3 -3.00 15.47 20.42
N PHE A 4 -1.74 15.62 20.84
CA PHE A 4 -0.60 15.24 19.97
C PHE A 4 -0.33 13.73 19.95
N ARG A 5 -0.42 13.06 21.12
CA ARG A 5 -0.21 11.60 21.17
C ARG A 5 -1.31 10.86 20.44
N ASP A 6 -2.54 11.36 20.55
CA ASP A 6 -3.70 10.78 19.88
C ASP A 6 -3.54 10.88 18.34
N ARG A 7 -3.11 12.03 17.82
CA ARG A 7 -2.84 12.21 16.38
C ARG A 7 -1.70 11.34 15.87
N SER A 8 -0.62 11.20 16.63
CA SER A 8 0.51 10.34 16.25
C SER A 8 0.14 8.85 16.27
N ALA A 9 -0.73 8.43 17.18
CA ALA A 9 -1.23 7.06 17.23
C ALA A 9 -2.17 6.76 16.05
N MET A 10 -3.10 7.67 15.74
CA MET A 10 -3.98 7.54 14.58
C MET A 10 -3.20 7.47 13.26
N LEU A 11 -2.17 8.31 13.11
CA LEU A 11 -1.31 8.27 11.92
C LEU A 11 -0.60 6.92 11.77
N LEU A 12 -0.12 6.33 12.87
CA LEU A 12 0.53 5.02 12.82
C LEU A 12 -0.46 3.95 12.36
N GLU A 13 -1.69 3.97 12.89
CA GLU A 13 -2.76 3.05 12.51
C GLU A 13 -3.10 3.17 11.01
N GLU A 14 -3.27 4.40 10.51
CA GLU A 14 -3.53 4.66 9.08
C GLU A 14 -2.41 4.12 8.17
N LEU A 15 -1.14 4.22 8.60
CA LEU A 15 0.00 3.69 7.86
C LEU A 15 0.00 2.16 7.85
N LEU A 16 -0.32 1.52 8.97
CA LEU A 16 -0.43 0.07 9.05
C LEU A 16 -1.57 -0.46 8.17
N ASP A 17 -2.74 0.18 8.22
CA ASP A 17 -3.90 -0.16 7.39
C ASP A 17 -3.61 0.03 5.89
N SER A 18 -2.72 0.95 5.55
CA SER A 18 -2.23 1.18 4.18
C SER A 18 -1.22 0.12 3.72
N GLY A 19 -0.93 -0.89 4.54
CA GLY A 19 -0.06 -2.02 4.21
C GLY A 19 1.43 -1.71 4.36
N PHE A 20 1.80 -0.69 5.15
CA PHE A 20 3.19 -0.53 5.59
C PHE A 20 3.56 -1.61 6.62
N ARG A 21 4.85 -1.94 6.67
CA ARG A 21 5.38 -2.72 7.79
C ARG A 21 5.48 -1.83 9.02
N VAL A 22 5.45 -2.45 10.20
CA VAL A 22 5.50 -1.74 11.47
C VAL A 22 6.73 -0.84 11.53
N GLU A 23 7.91 -1.35 11.13
CA GLU A 23 9.15 -0.58 11.18
C GLU A 23 9.13 0.63 10.24
N ASP A 24 8.53 0.48 9.05
CA ASP A 24 8.41 1.57 8.07
C ASP A 24 7.40 2.62 8.51
N ALA A 25 6.28 2.19 9.10
CA ALA A 25 5.24 3.07 9.61
C ALA A 25 5.73 3.91 10.80
N GLU A 26 6.47 3.30 11.73
CA GLU A 26 7.10 4.01 12.83
C GLU A 26 8.14 5.01 12.34
N ARG A 27 9.00 4.61 11.39
CA ARG A 27 9.99 5.51 10.78
C ARG A 27 9.33 6.71 10.10
N LEU A 28 8.24 6.50 9.37
CA LEU A 28 7.53 7.57 8.65
C LEU A 28 6.82 8.54 9.62
N ARG A 29 6.24 8.01 10.71
CA ARG A 29 5.70 8.82 11.82
C ARG A 29 6.79 9.68 12.46
N ASP A 30 7.96 9.12 12.69
CA ASP A 30 9.08 9.85 13.31
C ASP A 30 9.62 10.94 12.36
N LEU A 31 9.72 10.66 11.06
CA LEU A 31 10.07 11.67 10.04
C LEU A 31 9.07 12.84 10.02
N LEU A 32 7.78 12.55 10.12
CA LEU A 32 6.73 13.56 10.18
C LEU A 32 6.77 14.38 11.47
N THR A 33 7.17 13.75 12.58
CA THR A 33 7.35 14.39 13.89
C THR A 33 8.54 15.36 13.90
N VAL A 34 9.63 15.01 13.22
CA VAL A 34 10.86 15.84 13.13
C VAL A 34 10.76 16.91 12.03
N GLY A 35 9.65 16.94 11.27
CA GLY A 35 9.35 17.97 10.27
C GLY A 35 9.83 17.67 8.84
N CYS A 36 10.30 16.45 8.58
CA CYS A 36 10.78 16.00 7.27
C CYS A 36 9.63 15.63 6.31
N ARG A 37 8.69 16.56 6.10
CA ARG A 37 7.44 16.31 5.36
C ARG A 37 7.67 15.87 3.92
N ASN A 38 8.63 16.47 3.21
CA ASN A 38 8.88 16.14 1.80
C ASN A 38 9.37 14.70 1.64
N SER A 39 10.27 14.23 2.52
CA SER A 39 10.72 12.84 2.52
C SER A 39 9.58 11.87 2.79
N ALA A 40 8.73 12.16 3.79
CA ALA A 40 7.57 11.33 4.08
C ALA A 40 6.57 11.28 2.91
N ILE A 41 6.37 12.40 2.19
CA ILE A 41 5.52 12.45 1.00
C ILE A 41 6.08 11.57 -0.13
N GLU A 42 7.39 11.64 -0.39
CA GLU A 42 8.00 10.79 -1.43
C GLU A 42 7.90 9.31 -1.09
N GLU A 43 8.13 8.92 0.17
CA GLU A 43 7.94 7.52 0.61
C GLU A 43 6.50 7.03 0.45
N LEU A 44 5.51 7.88 0.77
CA LEU A 44 4.10 7.56 0.55
C LEU A 44 3.77 7.38 -0.94
N LYS A 45 4.36 8.22 -1.83
CA LYS A 45 4.21 8.07 -3.28
C LYS A 45 4.83 6.78 -3.79
N GLU A 46 6.04 6.45 -3.36
CA GLU A 46 6.73 5.21 -3.74
C GLU A 46 5.92 3.98 -3.32
N LYS A 47 5.37 3.99 -2.09
CA LYS A 47 4.49 2.93 -1.62
C LYS A 47 3.24 2.81 -2.47
N ARG A 48 2.58 3.93 -2.78
CA ARG A 48 1.40 3.96 -3.66
C ARG A 48 1.72 3.37 -5.04
N GLU A 49 2.85 3.73 -5.64
CA GLU A 49 3.26 3.19 -6.94
C GLU A 49 3.60 1.71 -6.89
N SER A 50 4.18 1.24 -5.78
CA SER A 50 4.42 -0.20 -5.54
C SER A 50 3.11 -0.98 -5.47
N LEU A 51 2.12 -0.45 -4.74
CA LEU A 51 0.78 -1.05 -4.64
C LEU A 51 0.06 -1.08 -5.99
N LEU A 52 0.13 0.01 -6.77
CA LEU A 52 -0.44 0.05 -8.12
C LEU A 52 0.19 -0.96 -9.07
N ARG A 53 1.52 -1.11 -9.01
CA ARG A 53 2.22 -2.16 -9.78
C ARG A 53 1.76 -3.56 -9.39
N SER A 54 1.68 -3.83 -8.09
CA SER A 54 1.19 -5.12 -7.60
C SER A 54 -0.26 -5.39 -8.02
N LEU A 55 -1.13 -4.37 -7.96
CA LEU A 55 -2.50 -4.48 -8.45
C LEU A 55 -2.55 -4.87 -9.93
N HIS A 56 -1.80 -4.18 -10.79
CA HIS A 56 -1.74 -4.49 -12.22
C HIS A 56 -1.22 -5.90 -12.51
N GLU A 57 -0.26 -6.40 -11.74
CA GLU A 57 0.21 -7.80 -11.85
C GLU A 57 -0.90 -8.80 -11.49
N LYS A 58 -1.69 -8.50 -10.46
CA LYS A 58 -2.83 -9.33 -10.06
C LYS A 58 -3.95 -9.28 -11.10
N GLU A 59 -4.26 -8.11 -11.65
CA GLU A 59 -5.21 -7.93 -12.76
C GLU A 59 -4.79 -8.78 -13.96
N SER A 60 -3.54 -8.69 -14.39
CA SER A 60 -3.01 -9.50 -15.49
C SER A 60 -3.09 -11.01 -15.21
N SER A 61 -2.87 -11.42 -13.96
CA SER A 61 -3.01 -12.82 -13.55
C SER A 61 -4.46 -13.29 -13.64
N ILE A 62 -5.42 -12.43 -13.26
CA ILE A 62 -6.86 -12.71 -13.37
C ILE A 62 -7.27 -12.84 -14.85
N ASP A 63 -6.82 -11.93 -15.71
CA ASP A 63 -7.10 -11.98 -17.15
C ASP A 63 -6.61 -13.29 -17.80
N CYS A 64 -5.43 -13.76 -17.38
CA CYS A 64 -4.90 -15.05 -17.83
C CYS A 64 -5.80 -16.21 -17.39
N ILE A 65 -6.27 -16.20 -16.14
CA ILE A 65 -7.18 -17.22 -15.61
C ILE A 65 -8.51 -17.19 -16.37
N ASP A 66 -9.08 -16.01 -16.60
CA ASP A 66 -10.34 -15.85 -17.32
C ASP A 66 -10.24 -16.35 -18.77
N SER A 67 -9.11 -16.10 -19.44
CA SER A 67 -8.82 -16.65 -20.76
C SER A 67 -8.79 -18.19 -20.76
N VAL A 68 -8.14 -18.80 -19.75
CA VAL A 68 -8.13 -20.26 -19.59
C VAL A 68 -9.52 -20.79 -19.32
N LEU A 69 -10.27 -20.19 -18.39
CA LEU A 69 -11.65 -20.58 -18.08
C LEU A 69 -12.56 -20.50 -19.30
N TYR A 70 -12.41 -19.45 -20.12
CA TYR A 70 -13.17 -19.28 -21.36
C TYR A 70 -12.91 -20.44 -22.34
N LYS A 71 -11.63 -20.82 -22.54
CA LYS A 71 -11.26 -21.96 -23.41
C LYS A 71 -11.81 -23.29 -22.90
N ILE A 72 -11.71 -23.54 -21.58
CA ILE A 72 -12.26 -24.77 -20.96
C ILE A 72 -13.77 -24.85 -21.21
N ARG A 73 -14.50 -23.76 -20.99
CA ARG A 73 -15.96 -23.71 -21.18
C ARG A 73 -16.41 -24.00 -22.61
N ARG A 74 -15.54 -23.75 -23.60
CA ARG A 74 -15.80 -24.01 -25.02
C ARG A 74 -15.28 -25.36 -25.52
N GLY A 75 -14.54 -26.11 -24.71
CA GLY A 75 -13.89 -27.36 -25.12
C GLY A 75 -12.75 -27.13 -26.12
N GLU A 76 -12.08 -25.97 -26.05
CA GLU A 76 -11.01 -25.55 -26.97
C GLU A 76 -9.60 -25.78 -26.39
N LEU A 77 -9.50 -26.64 -25.37
CA LEU A 77 -8.27 -26.95 -24.63
C LEU A 77 -7.87 -28.43 -24.81
#